data_AF-A0A2V2X7L4-F1
#
_entry.id   AF-A0A2V2X7L4-F1
#
_cell.length_a   1.000
_cell.length_b   1.000
_cell.length_c   1.000
_cell.angle_alpha   90.00
_cell.angle_beta   90.00
_cell.angle_gamma   90.00
#
_symmetry.space_group_name_H-M   'P 1'
#
loop_
_entity.id
_entity.type
_entity.pdbx_description
1 polymer ?
#
loop_
_entity_poly.entity_id
_entity_poly.type
_entity_poly.pdbx_seq_one_letter_code
_entity_poly.pdbx_strand_id
1 'polypeptide(L)'
;MAALQSFGLDAVTSQPAVELGTDEYAVLRDGMARRLNCEGAVLCGCNEAGAVVRMWKRRSHAYAMERAAQEAIVTHRLCGVALRSRLAGKLAGLPEEVRRCLGDWEAERLDYLVRFAAWLHLTRRERTLAGCRTCAADGSRCETSSRGVSPPMRTCGPK
;
A
#
# COMPACT_ATOMS: atom_id res chain seq x y z
N MET A 1 -25.23 -15.99 12.78
CA MET A 1 -25.22 -14.92 11.75
C MET A 1 -26.33 -13.89 11.94
N ALA A 2 -27.56 -14.27 12.29
CA ALA A 2 -28.67 -13.32 12.54
C ALA A 2 -28.35 -12.23 13.58
N ALA A 3 -27.61 -12.55 14.64
CA ALA A 3 -27.23 -11.60 15.68
C ALA A 3 -26.18 -10.55 15.26
N LEU A 4 -25.42 -10.76 14.17
CA LEU A 4 -24.48 -9.75 13.65
C LEU A 4 -25.19 -8.77 12.73
N GLN A 5 -26.16 -9.28 11.95
CA GLN A 5 -27.01 -8.47 11.09
C GLN A 5 -27.89 -7.50 11.88
N SER A 6 -28.29 -7.85 13.11
CA SER A 6 -29.00 -6.92 14.01
C SER A 6 -28.17 -5.71 14.46
N PHE A 7 -26.84 -5.78 14.35
CA PHE A 7 -25.95 -4.64 14.56
C PHE A 7 -25.65 -3.86 13.26
N GLY A 8 -26.32 -4.19 12.14
CA GLY A 8 -26.04 -3.58 10.84
C GLY A 8 -24.68 -3.94 10.27
N LEU A 9 -24.05 -5.03 10.77
CA LEU A 9 -22.76 -5.48 10.30
C LEU A 9 -22.93 -6.52 9.19
N ASP A 10 -22.21 -6.31 8.10
CA ASP A 10 -22.09 -7.31 7.04
C ASP A 10 -21.36 -8.54 7.59
N ALA A 11 -22.04 -9.69 7.51
CA ALA A 11 -21.44 -10.96 7.91
C ALA A 11 -20.53 -11.46 6.78
N VAL A 12 -19.24 -11.59 7.08
CA VAL A 12 -18.29 -12.24 6.18
C VAL A 12 -18.48 -13.75 6.28
N THR A 13 -18.69 -14.41 5.13
CA THR A 13 -18.77 -15.87 5.08
C THR A 13 -17.43 -16.47 5.50
N SER A 14 -17.44 -17.19 6.62
CA SER A 14 -16.26 -17.88 7.12
C SER A 14 -15.96 -19.10 6.24
N GLN A 15 -14.68 -19.33 5.96
CA GLN A 15 -14.23 -20.58 5.35
C GLN A 15 -14.20 -21.68 6.43
N PRO A 16 -14.24 -22.98 6.03
CA PRO A 16 -14.15 -24.08 6.97
C PRO A 16 -12.93 -23.95 7.88
N ALA A 17 -13.07 -24.40 9.12
CA ALA A 17 -11.94 -24.45 10.06
C ALA A 17 -10.90 -25.44 9.55
N VAL A 18 -9.63 -25.02 9.55
CA VAL A 18 -8.49 -25.84 9.12
C VAL A 18 -7.49 -25.89 10.26
N GLU A 19 -6.96 -27.07 10.54
CA GLU A 19 -5.94 -27.26 11.57
C GLU A 19 -4.61 -26.60 11.17
N LEU A 20 -3.97 -25.93 12.13
CA LEU A 20 -2.69 -25.28 11.91
C LEU A 20 -1.57 -26.30 11.70
N GLY A 21 -0.67 -26.00 10.75
CA GLY A 21 0.48 -26.86 10.45
C GLY A 21 0.18 -28.00 9.48
N THR A 22 -1.07 -28.13 9.02
CA THR A 22 -1.44 -29.05 7.94
C THR A 22 -1.06 -28.49 6.57
N ASP A 23 -0.93 -29.39 5.58
CA ASP A 23 -0.74 -29.01 4.18
C ASP A 23 -1.93 -28.22 3.64
N GLU A 24 -3.15 -28.54 4.10
CA GLU A 24 -4.36 -27.78 3.75
C GLU A 24 -4.23 -26.32 4.20
N TYR A 25 -3.76 -26.07 5.42
CA TYR A 25 -3.50 -24.72 5.90
C TYR A 25 -2.42 -24.03 5.07
N ALA A 26 -1.35 -24.73 4.68
CA ALA A 26 -0.30 -24.18 3.84
C ALA A 26 -0.83 -23.76 2.46
N VAL A 27 -1.64 -24.61 1.83
CA VAL A 27 -2.31 -24.33 0.55
C VAL A 27 -3.22 -23.12 0.66
N LEU A 28 -4.04 -23.03 1.72
CA LEU A 28 -4.91 -21.87 1.98
C LEU A 28 -4.09 -20.58 2.15
N ARG A 29 -3.09 -20.62 3.02
CA ARG A 29 -2.20 -19.49 3.34
C ARG A 29 -1.49 -18.97 2.10
N ASP A 30 -0.99 -19.86 1.27
CA ASP A 30 -0.22 -19.50 0.08
C ASP A 30 -1.15 -19.12 -1.08
N GLY A 31 -2.31 -19.75 -1.19
CA GLY A 31 -3.39 -19.32 -2.08
C GLY A 31 -3.79 -17.87 -1.81
N MET A 32 -4.01 -17.50 -0.55
CA MET A 32 -4.33 -16.11 -0.16
C MET A 32 -3.18 -15.14 -0.45
N ALA A 33 -1.93 -15.57 -0.24
CA ALA A 33 -0.77 -14.73 -0.50
C ALA A 33 -0.62 -14.33 -1.97
N ARG A 34 -1.07 -15.22 -2.89
CA ARG A 34 -1.01 -15.03 -4.34
C ARG A 34 -2.17 -14.23 -4.95
N ARG A 35 -3.24 -13.97 -4.19
CA ARG A 35 -4.43 -13.30 -4.74
C ARG A 35 -4.13 -11.87 -5.17
N LEU A 36 -4.60 -11.53 -6.37
CA LEU A 36 -4.74 -10.15 -6.84
C LEU A 36 -6.02 -9.52 -6.28
N ASN A 37 -6.10 -8.20 -6.28
CA ASN A 37 -7.30 -7.43 -5.90
C ASN A 37 -7.87 -7.77 -4.51
N CYS A 38 -7.01 -8.25 -3.61
CA CYS A 38 -7.36 -8.65 -2.26
C CYS A 38 -6.28 -8.12 -1.31
N GLU A 39 -6.65 -7.53 -0.17
CA GLU A 39 -5.68 -7.17 0.87
C GLU A 39 -5.04 -8.43 1.49
N GLY A 40 -5.82 -9.51 1.56
CA GLY A 40 -5.47 -10.78 2.15
C GLY A 40 -6.61 -11.30 3.02
N ALA A 41 -6.25 -12.07 4.05
CA ALA A 41 -7.19 -12.68 4.97
C ALA A 41 -6.82 -12.40 6.43
N VAL A 42 -7.85 -12.35 7.27
CA VAL A 42 -7.72 -12.45 8.72
C VAL A 42 -7.94 -13.90 9.09
N LEU A 43 -7.00 -14.46 9.85
CA LEU A 43 -7.01 -15.82 10.33
C LEU A 43 -7.35 -15.80 11.82
N CYS A 44 -8.31 -16.63 12.22
CA CYS A 44 -8.79 -16.74 13.59
C CYS A 44 -8.50 -18.15 14.10
N GLY A 45 -7.75 -18.26 15.20
CA GLY A 45 -7.60 -19.49 15.96
C GLY A 45 -8.66 -19.54 17.04
N CYS A 46 -9.44 -20.62 17.06
CA CYS A 46 -10.51 -20.85 18.02
C CYS A 46 -10.14 -21.96 19.00
N ASN A 47 -10.71 -21.92 20.21
CA ASN A 47 -10.67 -23.05 21.13
C ASN A 47 -11.79 -24.07 20.81
N GLU A 48 -11.86 -25.15 21.60
CA GLU A 48 -12.87 -26.21 21.45
C GLU A 48 -14.32 -25.70 21.59
N ALA A 49 -14.54 -24.62 22.35
CA ALA A 49 -15.84 -23.96 22.48
C ALA A 49 -16.18 -23.03 21.29
N GLY A 50 -15.32 -22.95 20.27
CA GLY A 50 -15.49 -22.07 19.11
C GLY A 50 -15.19 -20.60 19.39
N ALA A 51 -14.67 -20.26 20.57
CA ALA A 51 -14.31 -18.89 20.92
C ALA A 51 -12.94 -18.53 20.32
N VAL A 52 -12.85 -17.34 19.69
CA VAL A 52 -11.60 -16.86 19.09
C VAL A 52 -10.60 -16.52 20.20
N VAL A 53 -9.48 -17.23 20.22
CA VAL A 53 -8.38 -17.02 21.19
C VAL A 53 -7.17 -16.32 20.57
N ARG A 54 -7.06 -16.33 19.24
CA ARG A 54 -5.96 -15.67 18.53
C ARG A 54 -6.41 -15.17 17.17
N MET A 55 -5.92 -13.99 16.78
CA MET A 55 -6.13 -13.45 15.44
C MET A 55 -4.80 -13.02 14.84
N TRP A 56 -4.62 -13.25 13.55
CA TRP A 56 -3.47 -12.75 12.79
C TRP A 56 -3.87 -12.46 11.34
N LYS A 57 -3.03 -11.68 10.64
CA LYS A 57 -3.29 -11.25 9.27
C LYS A 57 -2.32 -11.94 8.31
N ARG A 58 -2.83 -12.40 7.17
CA ARG A 58 -2.05 -12.84 6.03
C ARG A 58 -2.36 -11.91 4.87
N ARG A 59 -1.43 -11.01 4.55
CA ARG A 59 -1.57 -10.10 3.41
C ARG A 59 -1.22 -10.80 2.11
N SER A 60 -1.86 -10.38 1.02
CA SER A 60 -1.42 -10.74 -0.32
C SER A 60 -0.12 -9.99 -0.68
N HIS A 61 0.71 -10.62 -1.51
CA HIS A 61 1.94 -10.00 -2.01
C HIS A 61 1.63 -8.79 -2.89
N ALA A 62 0.59 -8.91 -3.73
CA ALA A 62 0.14 -7.83 -4.60
C ALA A 62 -0.27 -6.59 -3.80
N TYR A 63 -1.02 -6.77 -2.71
CA TYR A 63 -1.40 -5.65 -1.84
C TYR A 63 -0.17 -4.98 -1.20
N ALA A 64 0.82 -5.75 -0.77
CA ALA A 64 2.06 -5.18 -0.23
C ALA A 64 2.79 -4.32 -1.28
N MET A 65 2.80 -4.75 -2.54
CA MET A 65 3.36 -4.00 -3.66
C MET A 65 2.56 -2.74 -4.01
N GLU A 66 1.23 -2.82 -4.00
CA GLU A 66 0.36 -1.65 -4.15
C GLU A 66 0.64 -0.61 -3.06
N ARG A 67 0.72 -1.04 -1.79
CA ARG A 67 1.05 -0.14 -0.67
C ARG A 67 2.42 0.49 -0.83
N ALA A 68 3.42 -0.28 -1.27
CA ALA A 68 4.74 0.22 -1.57
C ALA A 68 4.75 1.28 -2.68
N ALA A 69 3.95 1.09 -3.73
CA ALA A 69 3.78 2.06 -4.81
C ALA A 69 3.07 3.32 -4.32
N GLN A 70 1.97 3.17 -3.56
CA GLN A 70 1.24 4.29 -2.98
C GLN A 70 2.13 5.16 -2.08
N GLU A 71 2.96 4.54 -1.24
CA GLU A 71 3.93 5.26 -0.40
C GLU A 71 4.95 6.02 -1.25
N ALA A 72 5.51 5.37 -2.28
CA ALA A 72 6.44 6.01 -3.22
C ALA A 72 5.82 7.22 -3.94
N ILE A 73 4.55 7.13 -4.32
CA ILE A 73 3.82 8.18 -5.04
C ILE A 73 3.41 9.32 -4.08
N VAL A 74 2.80 9.00 -2.94
CA VAL A 74 2.18 10.01 -2.08
C VAL A 74 3.20 10.67 -1.17
N THR A 75 4.04 9.86 -0.50
CA THR A 75 5.01 10.33 0.49
C THR A 75 6.26 10.88 -0.19
N HIS A 76 6.84 10.09 -1.10
CA HIS A 76 8.10 10.44 -1.76
C HIS A 76 7.93 11.20 -3.07
N ARG A 77 6.68 11.36 -3.54
CA ARG A 77 6.35 12.11 -4.78
C ARG A 77 7.12 11.61 -6.01
N LEU A 78 7.42 10.31 -6.05
CA LEU A 78 8.09 9.70 -7.19
C LEU A 78 7.10 9.54 -8.36
N CYS A 79 7.56 9.81 -9.57
CA CYS A 79 6.81 9.60 -10.81
C CYS A 79 7.73 9.16 -11.96
N GLY A 80 7.14 8.63 -13.04
CA GLY A 80 7.88 8.25 -14.24
C GLY A 80 8.98 7.21 -13.97
N VAL A 81 10.17 7.45 -14.53
CA VAL A 81 11.32 6.52 -14.44
C VAL A 81 11.75 6.28 -12.99
N ALA A 82 11.79 7.32 -12.15
CA ALA A 82 12.21 7.18 -10.75
C ALA A 82 11.30 6.23 -9.96
N LEU A 83 9.99 6.31 -10.17
CA LEU A 83 9.02 5.38 -9.57
C LEU A 83 9.21 3.96 -10.11
N ARG A 84 9.37 3.83 -11.44
CA ARG A 84 9.57 2.53 -12.09
C ARG A 84 10.81 1.82 -11.56
N SER A 85 11.94 2.51 -11.47
CA SER A 85 13.19 1.97 -10.92
C SER A 85 13.05 1.59 -9.44
N ARG A 86 12.34 2.40 -8.64
CA ARG A 86 12.09 2.09 -7.23
C ARG A 86 11.29 0.81 -7.04
N LEU A 87 10.25 0.61 -7.86
CA LEU A 87 9.40 -0.57 -7.82
C LEU A 87 10.10 -1.81 -8.37
N ALA A 88 10.84 -1.67 -9.48
CA ALA A 88 11.67 -2.74 -10.03
C ALA A 88 12.74 -3.20 -9.02
N GLY A 89 13.40 -2.26 -8.31
CA GLY A 89 14.33 -2.60 -7.25
C GLY A 89 13.67 -3.31 -6.06
N LYS A 90 12.44 -2.93 -5.69
CA LYS A 90 11.66 -3.67 -4.69
C LYS A 90 11.34 -5.09 -5.17
N LEU A 91 10.87 -5.25 -6.41
CA LEU A 91 10.57 -6.56 -6.99
C LEU A 91 11.82 -7.45 -7.02
N ALA A 92 12.95 -6.92 -7.49
CA ALA A 92 14.22 -7.66 -7.57
C ALA A 92 14.75 -8.10 -6.18
N GLY A 93 14.41 -7.37 -5.12
CA GLY A 93 14.78 -7.72 -3.74
C GLY A 93 13.89 -8.77 -3.09
N LEU A 94 12.81 -9.22 -3.75
CA LEU A 94 11.92 -10.25 -3.22
C LEU A 94 12.42 -11.67 -3.57
N PRO A 95 12.13 -12.67 -2.73
CA PRO A 95 12.38 -14.07 -3.05
C PRO A 95 11.73 -14.49 -4.38
N GLU A 96 12.38 -15.39 -5.11
CA GLU A 96 11.94 -15.85 -6.44
C GLU A 96 10.50 -16.34 -6.45
N GLU A 97 10.13 -17.10 -5.43
CA GLU A 97 8.80 -17.68 -5.27
C GLU A 97 7.74 -16.59 -5.18
N VAL A 98 8.06 -15.49 -4.48
CA VAL A 98 7.18 -14.33 -4.34
C VAL A 98 7.10 -13.54 -5.64
N ARG A 99 8.23 -13.35 -6.32
CA ARG A 99 8.26 -12.65 -7.63
C ARG A 99 7.38 -13.33 -8.66
N ARG A 100 7.42 -14.67 -8.73
CA ARG A 100 6.56 -15.44 -9.63
C ARG A 100 5.07 -15.18 -9.39
N CYS A 101 4.68 -14.99 -8.14
CA CYS A 101 3.29 -14.69 -7.77
C CYS A 101 2.86 -13.26 -8.09
N LEU A 102 3.80 -12.38 -8.43
CA LEU A 102 3.57 -10.98 -8.75
C LEU A 102 3.59 -10.69 -10.25
N GLY A 103 3.78 -11.70 -11.11
CA GLY A 103 3.83 -11.51 -12.57
C GLY A 103 2.57 -10.82 -13.11
N ASP A 104 1.39 -11.31 -12.73
CA ASP A 104 0.12 -10.70 -13.14
C ASP A 104 -0.06 -9.29 -12.58
N TRP A 105 0.35 -9.07 -11.33
CA TRP A 105 0.33 -7.74 -10.73
C TRP A 105 1.22 -6.77 -11.51
N GLU A 106 2.45 -7.18 -11.86
CA GLU A 106 3.39 -6.35 -12.60
C GLU A 106 2.84 -6.02 -13.99
N ALA A 107 2.28 -7.00 -14.69
CA ALA A 107 1.69 -6.83 -16.01
C ALA A 107 0.48 -5.89 -16.02
N GLU A 108 -0.43 -6.02 -15.04
CA GLU A 108 -1.68 -5.25 -15.01
C GLU A 108 -1.54 -3.88 -14.34
N ARG A 109 -0.73 -3.78 -13.28
CA ARG A 109 -0.80 -2.65 -12.33
C ARG A 109 0.37 -1.69 -12.44
N LEU A 110 1.57 -2.18 -12.75
CA LEU A 110 2.79 -1.35 -12.69
C LEU A 110 2.70 -0.12 -13.61
N ASP A 111 2.36 -0.36 -14.87
CA ASP A 111 2.26 0.72 -15.86
C ASP A 111 1.14 1.71 -15.55
N TYR A 112 0.01 1.21 -15.06
CA TYR A 112 -1.09 2.05 -14.60
C TYR A 112 -0.65 2.97 -13.47
N LEU A 113 0.01 2.44 -12.44
CA LEU A 113 0.51 3.22 -11.29
C LEU A 113 1.53 4.28 -11.71
N VAL A 114 2.42 3.96 -12.65
CA VAL A 114 3.40 4.91 -13.18
C VAL A 114 2.72 6.07 -13.93
N ARG A 115 1.73 5.76 -14.79
CA ARG A 115 0.94 6.78 -15.51
C ARG A 115 0.12 7.63 -14.53
N PHE A 116 -0.52 7.00 -13.56
CA PHE A 116 -1.29 7.68 -12.51
C PHE A 116 -0.41 8.65 -11.70
N ALA A 117 0.79 8.22 -11.31
CA ALA A 117 1.74 9.08 -10.61
C ALA A 117 2.19 10.29 -11.45
N ALA A 118 2.43 10.09 -12.75
CA ALA A 118 2.76 11.17 -13.67
C ALA A 118 1.59 12.18 -13.78
N TRP A 119 0.37 11.70 -13.93
CA TRP A 119 -0.84 12.53 -13.94
C TRP A 119 -1.03 13.31 -12.63
N LEU A 120 -0.85 12.66 -11.47
CA LEU A 120 -0.90 13.33 -10.17
C LEU A 120 0.15 14.43 -10.04
N HIS A 121 1.35 14.22 -10.58
CA HIS A 121 2.42 15.21 -10.54
C HIS A 121 2.10 16.44 -11.40
N LEU A 122 1.54 16.23 -12.61
CA LEU A 122 1.12 17.30 -13.50
C LEU A 122 -0.03 18.12 -12.90
N THR A 123 -1.09 17.46 -12.43
CA THR A 123 -2.26 18.14 -11.85
C THR A 123 -1.94 18.89 -10.55
N ARG A 124 -1.01 18.38 -9.72
CA ARG A 124 -0.51 19.13 -8.56
C ARG A 124 0.25 20.38 -8.95
N ARG A 125 1.09 20.32 -9.99
CA ARG A 125 1.80 21.50 -10.52
C ARG A 125 0.82 22.55 -11.04
N GLU A 126 -0.21 22.13 -11.77
CA GLU A 126 -1.26 23.04 -12.26
C GLU A 126 -1.97 23.76 -11.12
N ARG A 127 -2.31 23.07 -10.02
CA ARG A 127 -2.91 23.69 -8.83
C ARG A 127 -1.97 24.69 -8.15
N THR A 128 -0.67 24.37 -8.04
CA THR A 128 0.32 25.32 -7.50
C THR A 128 0.45 26.55 -8.39
N LEU A 129 0.44 26.39 -9.71
CA LEU A 129 0.52 27.50 -10.66
C LEU A 129 -0.80 28.32 -10.72
N ALA A 130 -1.96 27.69 -10.53
CA ALA A 130 -3.24 28.37 -10.43
C ALA A 130 -3.35 29.18 -9.13
N GLY A 131 -2.90 28.63 -7.99
CA GLY A 131 -2.77 29.35 -6.73
C GLY A 131 -1.78 30.52 -6.81
N CYS A 132 -0.72 30.39 -7.63
CA CYS A 132 0.21 31.49 -7.91
C CYS A 132 -0.41 32.59 -8.78
N ARG A 133 -1.31 32.22 -9.71
CA ARG A 133 -2.05 33.19 -10.53
C ARG A 133 -3.10 33.97 -9.74
N THR A 134 -3.71 33.38 -8.71
CA THR A 134 -4.65 34.12 -7.84
C THR A 134 -3.94 35.14 -6.95
N CYS A 135 -2.74 34.85 -6.41
CA CYS A 135 -1.98 35.86 -5.67
C CYS A 135 -1.38 36.97 -6.56
N ALA A 136 -1.18 36.72 -7.85
CA ALA A 136 -0.84 37.77 -8.83
C ALA A 136 -2.02 38.71 -9.15
N ALA A 137 -3.27 38.27 -8.96
CA ALA A 137 -4.46 39.10 -9.16
C ALA A 137 -4.76 40.03 -7.96
N ASP A 138 -4.38 39.63 -6.74
CA ASP A 138 -4.61 40.40 -5.50
C ASP A 138 -3.45 41.34 -5.11
N GLY A 139 -2.42 41.48 -5.95
CA GLY A 139 -1.29 42.40 -5.68
C GLY A 139 -0.38 42.02 -4.52
N SER A 140 -0.65 40.90 -3.84
CA SER A 140 0.23 40.32 -2.82
C SER A 140 1.44 39.64 -3.47
N ARG A 141 2.62 40.26 -3.33
CA ARG A 141 3.92 39.78 -3.84
C ARG A 141 4.21 38.36 -3.34
N CYS A 142 4.27 37.40 -4.26
CA CYS A 142 4.69 36.04 -3.98
C CYS A 142 6.21 36.02 -3.69
N GLU A 143 6.62 35.96 -2.43
CA GLU A 143 7.99 35.59 -2.09
C GLU A 143 8.17 34.08 -2.35
N THR A 144 8.46 33.70 -3.59
CA THR A 144 9.09 32.41 -3.86
C THR A 144 10.54 32.48 -3.37
N SER A 145 10.74 32.18 -2.09
CA SER A 145 12.06 31.93 -1.52
C SER A 145 12.60 30.60 -2.06
N SER A 146 13.35 30.68 -3.15
CA SER A 146 14.29 29.66 -3.59
C SER A 146 15.54 29.72 -2.70
N ARG A 147 15.49 29.11 -1.51
CA ARG A 147 16.70 28.72 -0.79
C ARG A 147 16.60 27.26 -0.38
N GLY A 148 17.40 26.43 -1.05
CA GLY A 148 17.80 25.14 -0.52
C GLY A 148 18.42 25.37 0.85
N VAL A 149 17.80 24.78 1.88
CA VAL A 149 18.40 24.66 3.19
C VAL A 149 18.27 23.18 3.54
N SER A 150 19.39 22.47 3.39
CA SER A 150 19.58 21.18 4.03
C SER A 150 19.22 21.31 5.52
N PRO A 151 18.45 20.39 6.11
CA PRO A 151 18.16 20.46 7.53
C PRO A 151 19.45 20.23 8.33
N PRO A 152 19.78 21.06 9.33
CA PRO A 152 20.92 20.76 10.20
C PRO A 152 20.58 19.55 11.08
N MET A 153 21.46 18.55 11.06
CA MET A 153 21.50 17.48 12.06
C MET A 153 21.63 18.12 13.45
N ARG A 154 20.65 17.88 14.33
CA ARG A 154 20.82 18.11 15.77
C ARG A 154 21.29 16.81 16.40
N THR A 155 22.55 16.79 16.80
CA THR A 155 23.07 15.82 17.76
C THR A 155 22.67 16.30 19.16
N CYS A 156 21.95 15.46 19.91
CA CYS A 156 21.70 15.69 21.33
C CYS A 156 22.88 15.12 22.12
N GLY A 157 23.72 16.00 22.68
CA GLY A 157 24.67 15.67 23.75
C GLY A 157 24.02 15.82 25.14
N PRO A 158 24.60 15.26 26.20
CA PRO A 158 23.87 14.83 27.38
C PRO A 158 23.62 15.97 28.39
N LYS A 159 22.57 15.80 29.19
CA LYS A 159 22.48 16.29 30.56
C LYS A 159 22.17 15.12 31.47
#